data_AF-A0A820X7Z5-F1
#
_entry.id   AF-A0A820X7Z5-F1
#
_cell.length_a   1.000
_cell.length_b   1.000
_cell.length_c   1.000
_cell.angle_alpha   90.00
_cell.angle_beta   90.00
_cell.angle_gamma   90.00
#
_symmetry.space_group_name_H-M   'P 1'
#
loop_
_entity.id
_entity.type
_entity.pdbx_description
1 polymer ?
#
loop_
_entity_poly.entity_id
_entity_poly.type
_entity_poly.pdbx_seq_one_letter_code
_entity_poly.pdbx_strand_id
1 'polypeptide(L)'
;MTRRIRAKISTGTYFELTEWMKQYTAHFGNFYRNALMNLALGEIHNIPRSWLLAFKHAYKGDMTFYINFALGMSAHIGRDLGITLSELDPLGMNATAKKSDSQKVNNIIHNCSLELITALTDFYAPVLNLTNWKTLLYLTLDTFTDVLRGIAWNNAVFIASYPVANKTAIRIMDADAWILGETLVALAPLFRALRQYERSFPFEHFCTVVPWGCAGNND
;
A
#
# COMPACT_ATOMS: atom_id res chain seq x y z
N MET A 1 -10.75 2.74 -2.61
CA MET A 1 -11.69 1.60 -2.45
C MET A 1 -11.63 0.67 -3.65
N THR A 2 -11.42 -0.64 -3.42
CA THR A 2 -11.44 -1.68 -4.46
C THR A 2 -12.88 -2.05 -4.86
N ARG A 3 -13.06 -2.68 -6.03
CA ARG A 3 -14.38 -3.10 -6.53
C ARG A 3 -15.08 -4.08 -5.59
N ARG A 4 -14.34 -5.05 -5.01
CA ARG A 4 -14.89 -6.05 -4.08
C ARG A 4 -15.36 -5.43 -2.76
N ILE A 5 -14.60 -4.48 -2.21
CA ILE A 5 -15.02 -3.73 -1.01
C ILE A 5 -16.26 -2.89 -1.33
N ARG A 6 -16.28 -2.18 -2.47
CA ARG A 6 -17.45 -1.40 -2.92
C ARG A 6 -18.70 -2.28 -3.03
N ALA A 7 -18.57 -3.47 -3.61
CA ALA A 7 -19.68 -4.42 -3.73
C ALA A 7 -20.23 -4.83 -2.35
N LYS A 8 -19.35 -5.10 -1.37
CA LYS A 8 -19.77 -5.43 0.01
C LYS A 8 -20.40 -4.24 0.74
N ILE A 9 -19.91 -3.02 0.53
CA ILE A 9 -20.56 -1.80 1.06
C ILE A 9 -21.96 -1.63 0.44
N SER A 10 -22.11 -1.85 -0.86
CA SER A 10 -23.40 -1.69 -1.54
C SER A 10 -24.48 -2.68 -1.11
N THR A 11 -24.12 -3.81 -0.46
CA THR A 11 -25.15 -4.70 0.10
C THR A 11 -25.79 -4.15 1.36
N GLY A 12 -25.17 -3.16 2.03
CA GLY A 12 -25.67 -2.52 3.25
C GLY A 12 -25.59 -3.37 4.53
N THR A 13 -25.49 -4.70 4.40
CA THR A 13 -25.62 -5.67 5.51
C THR A 13 -24.31 -6.39 5.87
N TYR A 14 -23.26 -6.26 5.06
CA TYR A 14 -22.01 -7.00 5.30
C TYR A 14 -21.19 -6.39 6.45
N PHE A 15 -21.24 -5.06 6.59
CA PHE A 15 -20.57 -4.31 7.65
C PHE A 15 -21.60 -3.89 8.69
N GLU A 16 -21.20 -3.92 9.96
CA GLU A 16 -22.03 -3.40 11.06
C GLU A 16 -22.13 -1.87 10.97
N LEU A 17 -21.06 -1.22 10.53
CA LEU A 17 -20.92 0.22 10.37
C LEU A 17 -20.67 0.58 8.90
N THR A 18 -21.63 0.30 8.02
CA THR A 18 -21.49 0.51 6.56
C THR A 18 -21.08 1.93 6.17
N GLU A 19 -21.69 2.97 6.75
CA GLU A 19 -21.34 4.37 6.41
C GLU A 19 -19.93 4.74 6.89
N TRP A 20 -19.54 4.28 8.07
CA TRP A 20 -18.16 4.43 8.55
C TRP A 20 -17.19 3.73 7.61
N MET A 21 -17.49 2.51 7.18
CA MET A 21 -16.64 1.73 6.26
C MET A 21 -16.47 2.41 4.89
N LYS A 22 -17.51 3.08 4.40
CA LYS A 22 -17.45 3.89 3.17
C LYS A 22 -16.50 5.08 3.33
N GLN A 23 -16.60 5.82 4.44
CA GLN A 23 -15.71 6.94 4.74
C GLN A 23 -14.27 6.45 4.94
N TYR A 24 -14.07 5.42 5.74
CA TYR A 24 -12.79 4.77 6.02
C TYR A 24 -12.05 4.35 4.76
N THR A 25 -12.69 3.59 3.87
CA THR A 25 -12.03 3.10 2.64
C THR A 25 -11.79 4.18 1.59
N ALA A 26 -12.55 5.28 1.63
CA ALA A 26 -12.34 6.43 0.77
C ALA A 26 -11.19 7.29 1.28
N HIS A 27 -11.23 7.67 2.56
CA HIS A 27 -10.22 8.49 3.23
C HIS A 27 -8.85 7.83 3.17
N PHE A 28 -8.78 6.53 3.54
CA PHE A 28 -7.54 5.76 3.45
C PHE A 28 -6.93 5.83 2.05
N GLY A 29 -7.73 5.51 1.03
CA GLY A 29 -7.25 5.53 -0.35
C GLY A 29 -6.92 6.92 -0.89
N ASN A 30 -7.33 8.00 -0.23
CA ASN A 30 -7.03 9.36 -0.65
C ASN A 30 -5.63 9.80 -0.22
N PHE A 31 -5.02 9.20 0.81
CA PHE A 31 -3.64 9.52 1.18
C PHE A 31 -2.66 9.28 0.02
N TYR A 32 -2.74 8.11 -0.63
CA TYR A 32 -1.93 7.82 -1.82
C TYR A 32 -2.22 8.80 -2.96
N ARG A 33 -3.49 9.07 -3.26
CA ARG A 33 -3.89 10.00 -4.34
C ARG A 33 -3.36 11.40 -4.09
N ASN A 34 -3.46 11.89 -2.86
CA ASN A 34 -2.98 13.21 -2.47
C ASN A 34 -1.46 13.27 -2.54
N ALA A 35 -0.74 12.25 -2.05
CA ALA A 35 0.71 12.19 -2.15
C ALA A 35 1.18 12.20 -3.62
N LEU A 36 0.50 11.44 -4.49
CA LEU A 36 0.79 11.42 -5.92
C LEU A 36 0.47 12.75 -6.61
N MET A 37 -0.66 13.38 -6.25
CA MET A 37 -1.04 14.69 -6.77
C MET A 37 -0.01 15.77 -6.37
N ASN A 38 0.37 15.81 -5.10
CA ASN A 38 1.39 16.74 -4.60
C ASN A 38 2.74 16.52 -5.31
N LEU A 39 3.10 15.27 -5.61
CA LEU A 39 4.29 14.97 -6.41
C LEU A 39 4.17 15.56 -7.83
N ALA A 40 3.03 15.35 -8.49
CA ALA A 40 2.78 15.85 -9.84
C ALA A 40 2.78 17.38 -9.91
N LEU A 41 2.32 18.06 -8.85
CA LEU A 41 2.33 19.52 -8.72
C LEU A 41 3.67 20.10 -8.25
N GLY A 42 4.66 19.26 -7.92
CA GLY A 42 5.95 19.70 -7.38
C GLY A 42 5.89 20.16 -5.91
N GLU A 43 4.80 19.92 -5.21
CA GLU A 43 4.58 20.29 -3.80
C GLU A 43 5.24 19.30 -2.83
N ILE A 44 6.54 19.06 -3.00
CA ILE A 44 7.31 18.06 -2.24
C ILE A 44 7.23 18.22 -0.72
N HIS A 45 7.07 19.45 -0.20
CA HIS A 45 6.92 19.71 1.23
C HIS A 45 5.59 19.21 1.82
N ASN A 46 4.59 18.97 0.96
CA ASN A 46 3.29 18.43 1.33
C ASN A 46 3.25 16.89 1.24
N ILE A 47 4.39 16.25 0.94
CA ILE A 47 4.49 14.80 0.80
C ILE A 47 5.20 14.22 2.04
N PRO A 48 4.62 13.20 2.70
CA PRO A 48 5.28 12.51 3.80
C PRO A 48 6.60 11.87 3.38
N ARG A 49 7.56 11.75 4.31
CA ARG A 49 8.91 11.22 3.99
C ARG A 49 8.85 9.77 3.51
N SER A 50 7.98 8.96 4.10
CA SER A 50 7.74 7.58 3.67
C SER A 50 7.27 7.49 2.20
N TRP A 51 6.34 8.36 1.79
CA TRP A 51 5.88 8.44 0.40
C TRP A 51 6.94 8.99 -0.54
N LEU A 52 7.68 10.04 -0.14
CA LEU A 52 8.81 10.57 -0.92
C LEU A 52 9.85 9.50 -1.21
N LEU A 53 10.18 8.66 -0.23
CA LEU A 53 11.11 7.55 -0.40
C LEU A 53 10.60 6.54 -1.44
N ALA A 54 9.33 6.13 -1.32
CA ALA A 54 8.71 5.21 -2.27
C ALA A 54 8.73 5.77 -3.70
N PHE A 55 8.31 7.02 -3.88
CA PHE A 55 8.30 7.67 -5.21
C PHE A 55 9.71 7.85 -5.79
N LYS A 56 10.69 8.22 -4.97
CA LYS A 56 12.09 8.37 -5.38
C LYS A 56 12.63 7.09 -6.00
N HIS A 57 12.41 5.95 -5.35
CA HIS A 57 12.92 4.66 -5.84
C HIS A 57 12.12 4.10 -7.01
N ALA A 58 10.80 4.31 -7.03
CA ALA A 58 9.97 4.01 -8.18
C ALA A 58 10.44 4.79 -9.43
N TYR A 59 10.68 6.10 -9.30
CA TYR A 59 11.14 6.96 -10.40
C TYR A 59 12.53 6.58 -10.90
N LYS A 60 13.47 6.28 -9.99
CA LYS A 60 14.82 5.84 -10.36
C LYS A 60 14.84 4.47 -11.05
N GLY A 61 13.81 3.66 -10.87
CA GLY A 61 13.77 2.27 -11.33
C GLY A 61 14.94 1.46 -10.78
N ASP A 62 15.46 1.82 -9.59
CA ASP A 62 16.67 1.25 -8.99
C ASP A 62 16.41 0.01 -8.11
N MET A 63 15.14 -0.30 -7.88
CA MET A 63 14.66 -1.42 -7.06
C MET A 63 13.88 -2.45 -7.87
N THR A 64 13.75 -3.66 -7.34
CA THR A 64 12.83 -4.67 -7.87
C THR A 64 11.38 -4.25 -7.68
N PHE A 65 10.44 -4.84 -8.42
CA PHE A 65 9.02 -4.52 -8.20
C PHE A 65 8.59 -4.87 -6.77
N TYR A 66 9.15 -5.95 -6.19
CA TYR A 66 8.89 -6.36 -4.81
C TYR A 66 9.27 -5.29 -3.79
N ILE A 67 10.48 -4.75 -3.87
CA ILE A 67 10.94 -3.71 -2.95
C ILE A 67 10.12 -2.43 -3.16
N ASN A 68 9.85 -2.02 -4.40
CA ASN A 68 8.98 -0.87 -4.68
C ASN A 68 7.56 -1.05 -4.09
N PHE A 69 7.00 -2.26 -4.21
CA PHE A 69 5.69 -2.58 -3.65
C PHE A 69 5.71 -2.50 -2.12
N ALA A 70 6.74 -3.07 -1.47
CA ALA A 70 6.90 -3.01 -0.02
C ALA A 70 7.13 -1.58 0.49
N LEU A 71 7.85 -0.72 -0.25
CA LEU A 71 7.99 0.71 0.08
C LEU A 71 6.63 1.43 0.05
N GLY A 72 5.83 1.17 -0.98
CA GLY A 72 4.46 1.69 -1.07
C GLY A 72 3.57 1.20 0.07
N MET A 73 3.70 -0.07 0.48
CA MET A 73 2.97 -0.61 1.63
C MET A 73 3.41 0.01 2.96
N SER A 74 4.72 0.25 3.14
CA SER A 74 5.23 0.91 4.35
C SER A 74 4.64 2.31 4.51
N ALA A 75 4.61 3.11 3.43
CA ALA A 75 3.98 4.42 3.44
C ALA A 75 2.45 4.32 3.59
N HIS A 76 1.80 3.47 2.79
CA HIS A 76 0.35 3.43 2.76
C HIS A 76 -0.26 2.77 3.99
N ILE A 77 0.20 1.57 4.36
CA ILE A 77 -0.36 0.83 5.49
C ILE A 77 0.31 1.28 6.79
N GLY A 78 1.65 1.36 6.82
CA GLY A 78 2.39 1.67 8.04
C GLY A 78 2.09 3.07 8.59
N ARG A 79 1.93 4.06 7.70
CA ARG A 79 1.58 5.43 8.09
C ARG A 79 0.09 5.75 7.90
N ASP A 80 -0.43 5.68 6.68
CA ASP A 80 -1.74 6.28 6.38
C ASP A 80 -2.92 5.59 7.08
N LEU A 81 -2.82 4.28 7.34
CA LEU A 81 -3.90 3.52 7.96
C LEU A 81 -4.13 3.94 9.41
N GLY A 82 -3.06 4.14 10.18
CA GLY A 82 -3.15 4.59 11.58
C GLY A 82 -3.77 5.97 11.69
N ILE A 83 -3.42 6.87 10.75
CA ILE A 83 -4.01 8.22 10.66
C ILE A 83 -5.48 8.14 10.26
N THR A 84 -5.83 7.30 9.28
CA THR A 84 -7.22 7.12 8.84
C THR A 84 -8.10 6.67 10.00
N LEU A 85 -7.64 5.68 10.76
CA LEU A 85 -8.37 5.13 11.90
C LEU A 85 -8.48 6.13 13.05
N SER A 86 -7.53 7.05 13.23
CA SER A 86 -7.57 8.05 14.28
C SER A 86 -8.41 9.29 13.92
N GLU A 87 -8.47 9.67 12.65
CA GLU A 87 -9.20 10.86 12.19
C GLU A 87 -10.70 10.66 12.01
N LEU A 88 -11.14 9.48 11.54
CA LEU A 88 -12.53 9.29 11.13
C LEU A 88 -13.51 9.02 12.27
N ASP A 89 -13.04 8.61 13.44
CA ASP A 89 -13.80 8.63 14.72
C ASP A 89 -12.85 8.13 15.82
N PRO A 90 -12.63 8.87 16.92
CA PRO A 90 -11.84 8.39 18.06
C PRO A 90 -12.27 6.97 18.45
N LEU A 91 -11.30 6.09 18.72
CA LEU A 91 -11.55 4.73 19.20
C LEU A 91 -12.12 4.79 20.63
N GLY A 92 -13.41 5.15 20.73
CA GLY A 92 -14.17 5.24 21.96
C GLY A 92 -15.60 4.75 21.76
N MET A 93 -16.28 5.20 20.69
CA MET A 93 -17.59 4.64 20.30
C MET A 93 -17.41 3.47 19.32
N ASN A 94 -18.11 2.36 19.59
CA ASN A 94 -18.18 1.18 18.72
C ASN A 94 -16.83 0.54 18.33
N ALA A 95 -15.81 0.65 19.18
CA ALA A 95 -14.46 0.15 18.87
C ALA A 95 -14.43 -1.34 18.48
N THR A 96 -15.25 -2.18 19.12
CA THR A 96 -15.39 -3.60 18.79
C THR A 96 -15.96 -3.80 17.38
N ALA A 97 -17.04 -3.09 17.02
CA ALA A 97 -17.65 -3.17 15.70
C ALA A 97 -16.71 -2.65 14.60
N LYS A 98 -16.01 -1.53 14.85
CA LYS A 98 -14.98 -1.00 13.94
C LYS A 98 -13.83 -1.99 13.72
N LYS A 99 -13.40 -2.69 14.78
CA LYS A 99 -12.36 -3.72 14.68
C LYS A 99 -12.85 -4.92 13.86
N SER A 100 -14.06 -5.41 14.17
CA SER A 100 -14.75 -6.47 13.42
C SER A 100 -14.83 -6.12 11.92
N ASP A 101 -15.33 -4.94 11.58
CA ASP A 101 -15.48 -4.51 10.19
C ASP A 101 -14.13 -4.27 9.49
N SER A 102 -13.12 -3.78 10.21
CA SER A 102 -11.74 -3.67 9.68
C SER A 102 -11.16 -5.04 9.35
N GLN A 103 -11.40 -6.05 10.21
CA GLN A 103 -10.98 -7.43 9.97
C GLN A 103 -11.71 -8.03 8.76
N LYS A 104 -13.01 -7.75 8.59
CA LYS A 104 -13.77 -8.16 7.39
C LYS A 104 -13.13 -7.59 6.11
N VAL A 105 -12.71 -6.32 6.10
CA VAL A 105 -11.99 -5.74 4.96
C VAL A 105 -10.64 -6.41 4.74
N ASN A 106 -9.88 -6.67 5.80
CA ASN A 106 -8.59 -7.36 5.68
C ASN A 106 -8.76 -8.76 5.07
N ASN A 107 -9.80 -9.49 5.46
CA ASN A 107 -10.13 -10.80 4.88
C ASN A 107 -10.49 -10.68 3.39
N ILE A 108 -11.26 -9.66 2.98
CA ILE A 108 -11.53 -9.40 1.56
C ILE A 108 -10.21 -9.17 0.81
N ILE A 109 -9.31 -8.36 1.35
CA ILE A 109 -8.04 -8.03 0.70
C ILE A 109 -7.16 -9.28 0.62
N HIS A 110 -6.98 -10.01 1.72
CA HIS A 110 -6.20 -11.25 1.80
C HIS A 110 -6.63 -12.26 0.74
N ASN A 111 -7.94 -12.49 0.61
CA ASN A 111 -8.52 -13.39 -0.40
C ASN A 111 -8.26 -12.96 -1.85
N CYS A 112 -7.82 -11.72 -2.06
CA CYS A 112 -7.49 -11.18 -3.38
C CYS A 112 -5.99 -10.93 -3.56
N SER A 113 -5.18 -11.04 -2.49
CA SER A 113 -3.75 -10.73 -2.52
C SER A 113 -2.99 -11.62 -3.49
N LEU A 114 -3.36 -12.92 -3.57
CA LEU A 114 -2.73 -13.85 -4.50
C LEU A 114 -3.00 -13.49 -5.97
N GLU A 115 -4.21 -13.04 -6.29
CA GLU A 115 -4.55 -12.57 -7.64
C GLU A 115 -3.77 -11.30 -7.99
N LEU A 116 -3.67 -10.35 -7.06
CA LEU A 116 -2.89 -9.13 -7.26
C LEU A 116 -1.40 -9.43 -7.47
N ILE A 117 -0.80 -10.26 -6.62
CA ILE A 117 0.61 -10.61 -6.72
C ILE A 117 0.88 -11.41 -7.99
N THR A 118 -0.05 -12.29 -8.40
CA THR A 118 0.06 -13.00 -9.68
C THR A 118 0.03 -12.01 -10.83
N ALA A 119 -0.95 -11.10 -10.89
CA ALA A 119 -1.03 -10.10 -11.96
C ALA A 119 0.20 -9.18 -12.01
N LEU A 120 0.73 -8.76 -10.84
CA LEU A 120 1.95 -7.96 -10.76
C LEU A 120 3.18 -8.76 -11.21
N THR A 121 3.27 -10.03 -10.84
CA THR A 121 4.38 -10.89 -11.25
C THR A 121 4.34 -11.14 -12.75
N ASP A 122 3.16 -11.43 -13.30
CA ASP A 122 2.95 -11.62 -14.75
C ASP A 122 3.36 -10.37 -15.54
N PHE A 123 3.12 -9.18 -14.98
CA PHE A 123 3.40 -7.92 -15.65
C PHE A 123 4.87 -7.47 -15.51
N TYR A 124 5.44 -7.53 -14.30
CA TYR A 124 6.76 -6.97 -14.02
C TYR A 124 7.90 -8.00 -14.06
N ALA A 125 7.59 -9.29 -13.89
CA ALA A 125 8.60 -10.32 -13.73
C ALA A 125 8.10 -11.73 -14.15
N PRO A 126 7.60 -11.94 -15.39
CA PRO A 126 6.93 -13.18 -15.78
C PRO A 126 7.76 -14.44 -15.52
N VAL A 127 9.09 -14.34 -15.67
CA VAL A 127 10.04 -15.44 -15.42
C VAL A 127 9.97 -15.98 -13.97
N LEU A 128 9.54 -15.17 -13.00
CA LEU A 128 9.40 -15.62 -11.61
C LEU A 128 8.27 -16.64 -11.43
N ASN A 129 7.34 -16.76 -12.38
CA ASN A 129 6.33 -17.83 -12.39
C ASN A 129 6.93 -19.23 -12.55
N LEU A 130 8.16 -19.33 -13.05
CA LEU A 130 8.87 -20.61 -13.20
C LEU A 130 9.61 -21.02 -11.92
N THR A 131 9.44 -20.28 -10.82
CA THR A 131 10.21 -20.43 -9.60
C THR A 131 9.32 -20.42 -8.35
N ASN A 132 9.86 -20.89 -7.22
CA ASN A 132 9.20 -20.76 -5.92
C ASN A 132 9.13 -19.31 -5.41
N TRP A 133 9.71 -18.36 -6.14
CA TRP A 133 9.80 -16.97 -5.73
C TRP A 133 8.43 -16.31 -5.60
N LYS A 134 7.47 -16.62 -6.49
CA LYS A 134 6.09 -16.09 -6.39
C LYS A 134 5.43 -16.45 -5.06
N THR A 135 5.56 -17.70 -4.63
CA THR A 135 5.02 -18.17 -3.35
C THR A 135 5.71 -17.48 -2.18
N LEU A 136 7.02 -17.33 -2.23
CA LEU A 136 7.78 -16.62 -1.20
C LEU A 136 7.35 -15.15 -1.12
N LEU A 137 7.22 -14.46 -2.25
CA LEU A 137 6.73 -13.09 -2.35
C LEU A 137 5.34 -12.93 -1.72
N TYR A 138 4.43 -13.86 -2.04
CA TYR A 138 3.10 -13.87 -1.43
C TYR A 138 3.17 -13.97 0.09
N LEU A 139 3.89 -14.95 0.62
CA LEU A 139 3.99 -15.18 2.06
C LEU A 139 4.64 -14.00 2.78
N THR A 140 5.71 -13.42 2.21
CA THR A 140 6.41 -12.30 2.84
C THR A 140 5.58 -11.03 2.80
N LEU A 141 4.93 -10.69 1.68
CA LEU A 141 4.07 -9.51 1.58
C LEU A 141 2.82 -9.65 2.44
N ASP A 142 2.21 -10.82 2.52
CA ASP A 142 1.03 -11.05 3.35
C ASP A 142 1.38 -10.86 4.83
N THR A 143 2.45 -11.51 5.30
CA THR A 143 2.98 -11.33 6.66
C THR A 143 3.33 -9.87 6.95
N PHE A 144 4.00 -9.20 6.00
CA PHE A 144 4.36 -7.79 6.11
C PHE A 144 3.12 -6.89 6.23
N THR A 145 2.08 -7.17 5.45
CA THR A 145 0.80 -6.46 5.50
C THR A 145 0.17 -6.56 6.89
N ASP A 146 0.15 -7.75 7.47
CA ASP A 146 -0.49 -8.01 8.76
C ASP A 146 0.25 -7.35 9.91
N VAL A 147 1.59 -7.36 9.89
CA VAL A 147 2.41 -6.60 10.85
C VAL A 147 2.09 -5.11 10.77
N LEU A 148 2.08 -4.53 9.56
CA LEU A 148 1.78 -3.10 9.35
C LEU A 148 0.37 -2.74 9.82
N ARG A 149 -0.63 -3.57 9.56
CA ARG A 149 -2.01 -3.37 10.03
C ARG A 149 -2.11 -3.40 11.55
N GLY A 150 -1.40 -4.33 12.20
CA GLY A 150 -1.35 -4.42 13.65
C GLY A 150 -0.75 -3.17 14.28
N ILE A 151 0.38 -2.70 13.74
CA ILE A 151 1.03 -1.44 14.17
C ILE A 151 0.08 -0.25 13.96
N ALA A 152 -0.54 -0.13 12.77
CA ALA A 152 -1.48 0.94 12.47
C ALA A 152 -2.68 0.98 13.43
N TRP A 153 -3.22 -0.18 13.81
CA TRP A 153 -4.29 -0.27 14.79
C TRP A 153 -3.83 0.22 16.18
N ASN A 154 -2.67 -0.24 16.65
CA ASN A 154 -2.11 0.19 17.93
C ASN A 154 -1.82 1.69 17.97
N ASN A 155 -1.31 2.22 16.87
CA ASN A 155 -1.07 3.65 16.65
C ASN A 155 -2.35 4.47 16.75
N ALA A 156 -3.45 3.99 16.15
CA ALA A 156 -4.75 4.64 16.26
C ALA A 156 -5.29 4.62 17.70
N VAL A 157 -5.17 3.48 18.41
CA VAL A 157 -5.56 3.36 19.82
C VAL A 157 -4.77 4.34 20.69
N PHE A 158 -3.46 4.46 20.43
CA PHE A 158 -2.59 5.40 21.13
C PHE A 158 -3.04 6.86 20.91
N ILE A 159 -3.28 7.27 19.67
CA ILE A 159 -3.77 8.64 19.37
C ILE A 159 -5.11 8.91 20.07
N ALA A 160 -6.04 7.96 20.02
CA ALA A 160 -7.35 8.11 20.66
C ALA A 160 -7.23 8.27 22.18
N SER A 161 -6.25 7.61 22.80
CA SER A 161 -5.98 7.70 24.24
C SER A 161 -5.27 9.00 24.63
N TYR A 162 -4.54 9.63 23.69
CA TYR A 162 -3.76 10.84 23.92
C TYR A 162 -3.95 11.92 22.82
N PRO A 163 -5.15 12.54 22.70
CA PRO A 163 -5.46 13.45 21.59
C PRO A 163 -4.54 14.67 21.48
N VAL A 164 -4.03 15.18 22.61
CA VAL A 164 -3.08 16.30 22.65
C VAL A 164 -1.74 16.00 21.97
N ALA A 165 -1.38 14.71 21.85
CA ALA A 165 -0.13 14.26 21.24
C ALA A 165 -0.25 13.92 19.75
N ASN A 166 -1.43 14.11 19.12
CA ASN A 166 -1.74 13.60 17.78
C ASN A 166 -0.72 14.05 16.71
N LYS A 167 -0.35 15.34 16.67
CA LYS A 167 0.63 15.85 15.70
C LYS A 167 2.00 15.18 15.83
N THR A 168 2.45 14.94 17.06
CA THR A 168 3.73 14.26 17.33
C THR A 168 3.62 12.78 16.95
N ALA A 169 2.52 12.12 17.30
CA ALA A 169 2.27 10.73 16.95
C ALA A 169 2.28 10.52 15.43
N ILE A 170 1.60 11.37 14.65
CA ILE A 170 1.61 11.32 13.18
C ILE A 170 3.03 11.46 12.61
N ARG A 171 3.85 12.35 13.17
CA ARG A 171 5.26 12.52 12.75
C ARG A 171 6.09 11.28 13.05
N ILE A 172 5.85 10.62 14.19
CA ILE A 172 6.51 9.37 14.56
C ILE A 172 6.09 8.25 13.59
N MET A 173 4.80 8.15 13.24
CA MET A 173 4.32 7.16 12.26
C MET A 173 4.98 7.31 10.90
N ASP A 174 5.13 8.54 10.40
CA ASP A 174 5.86 8.78 9.15
C ASP A 174 7.35 8.44 9.28
N ALA A 175 7.98 8.75 10.42
CA ALA A 175 9.37 8.41 10.67
C ALA A 175 9.60 6.89 10.74
N ASP A 176 8.71 6.16 11.41
CA ASP A 176 8.74 4.70 11.53
C ASP A 176 8.58 4.02 10.16
N ALA A 177 7.56 4.43 9.40
CA ALA A 177 7.36 3.96 8.02
C ALA A 177 8.54 4.30 7.10
N TRP A 178 9.17 5.47 7.28
CA TRP A 178 10.37 5.86 6.55
C TRP A 178 11.58 4.99 6.93
N ILE A 179 11.85 4.76 8.23
CA ILE A 179 12.94 3.91 8.71
C ILE A 179 12.79 2.48 8.19
N LEU A 180 11.58 1.94 8.24
CA LEU A 180 11.27 0.64 7.65
C LEU A 180 11.54 0.63 6.14
N GLY A 181 11.19 1.72 5.44
CA GLY A 181 11.48 1.88 4.02
C GLY A 181 12.98 1.92 3.71
N GLU A 182 13.76 2.70 4.46
CA GLU A 182 15.23 2.75 4.32
C GLU A 182 15.86 1.37 4.58
N THR A 183 15.30 0.61 5.53
CA THR A 183 15.73 -0.77 5.80
C THR A 183 15.46 -1.69 4.59
N LEU A 184 14.29 -1.57 3.96
CA LEU A 184 13.99 -2.31 2.73
C LEU A 184 14.94 -1.93 1.57
N VAL A 185 15.27 -0.64 1.44
CA VAL A 185 16.25 -0.14 0.47
C VAL A 185 17.64 -0.73 0.74
N ALA A 186 18.07 -0.79 2.00
CA ALA A 186 19.35 -1.38 2.39
C ALA A 186 19.42 -2.89 2.10
N LEU A 187 18.28 -3.58 2.10
CA LEU A 187 18.18 -5.00 1.73
C LEU A 187 18.10 -5.25 0.22
N ALA A 188 17.82 -4.23 -0.60
CA ALA A 188 17.68 -4.36 -2.05
C ALA A 188 18.87 -5.05 -2.76
N PRO A 189 20.15 -4.88 -2.34
CA PRO A 189 21.28 -5.63 -2.86
C PRO A 189 21.11 -7.15 -2.87
N LEU A 190 20.36 -7.71 -1.91
CA LEU A 190 20.09 -9.15 -1.79
C LEU A 190 19.17 -9.66 -2.91
N PHE A 191 18.39 -8.76 -3.52
CA PHE A 191 17.44 -9.06 -4.59
C PHE A 191 18.00 -8.72 -5.98
N ARG A 192 19.29 -8.39 -6.11
CA ARG A 192 19.92 -8.01 -7.39
C ARG A 192 19.82 -9.07 -8.47
N ALA A 193 19.94 -10.35 -8.11
CA ALA A 193 19.76 -11.45 -9.05
C ALA A 193 18.36 -11.46 -9.67
N LEU A 194 17.32 -11.21 -8.86
CA LEU A 194 15.92 -11.12 -9.33
C LEU A 194 15.71 -9.94 -10.26
N ARG A 195 16.36 -8.81 -9.99
CA ARG A 195 16.31 -7.64 -10.87
C ARG A 195 16.87 -7.91 -12.26
N GLN A 196 17.88 -8.77 -12.39
CA GLN A 196 18.37 -9.19 -13.70
C GLN A 196 17.29 -9.95 -14.47
N TYR A 197 16.57 -10.85 -13.79
CA TYR A 197 15.47 -11.61 -14.38
C TYR A 197 14.27 -10.72 -14.79
N GLU A 198 13.93 -9.71 -13.98
CA GLU A 198 12.90 -8.70 -14.32
C GLU A 198 13.24 -7.94 -15.61
N ARG A 199 14.52 -7.60 -15.82
CA ARG A 199 14.98 -6.82 -16.99
C ARG A 199 15.11 -7.63 -18.27
N SER A 200 15.31 -8.93 -18.17
CA SER A 200 15.49 -9.83 -19.33
C SER A 200 14.23 -10.04 -20.16
N PHE A 201 13.07 -9.59 -19.69
CA PHE A 201 11.81 -9.55 -20.43
C PHE A 201 11.28 -8.10 -20.46
N PRO A 202 11.84 -7.23 -21.32
CA PRO A 202 11.46 -5.83 -21.34
C PRO A 202 10.00 -5.66 -21.77
N PHE A 203 9.38 -4.62 -21.20
CA PHE A 203 8.05 -4.08 -21.49
C PHE A 203 7.74 -3.90 -23.00
N GLU A 204 8.78 -3.85 -23.84
CA GLU A 204 8.71 -3.65 -25.30
C GLU A 204 7.95 -4.77 -26.04
N HIS A 205 7.83 -5.97 -25.47
CA HIS A 205 6.98 -7.03 -26.04
C HIS A 205 5.47 -6.80 -25.83
N PHE A 206 5.06 -5.75 -25.10
CA PHE A 206 3.66 -5.49 -24.78
C PHE A 206 2.97 -4.49 -25.72
N CYS A 207 3.68 -3.50 -26.30
CA CYS A 207 3.07 -2.58 -27.30
C CYS A 207 2.63 -3.32 -28.58
N THR A 208 3.05 -4.57 -28.81
CA THR A 208 2.59 -5.40 -29.95
C THR A 208 1.31 -6.18 -29.67
N VAL A 209 0.89 -6.31 -28.40
CA VAL A 209 -0.24 -7.21 -28.00
C VAL A 209 -1.47 -6.46 -27.48
N VAL A 210 -1.34 -5.18 -27.08
CA VAL A 210 -2.48 -4.35 -26.60
C VAL A 210 -2.50 -2.98 -27.28
N PRO A 211 -3.43 -2.70 -28.23
CA PRO A 211 -3.39 -1.50 -29.07
C PRO A 211 -3.67 -0.15 -28.37
N TRP A 212 -4.12 -0.15 -27.12
CA TRP A 212 -4.69 1.05 -26.47
C TRP A 212 -3.75 1.77 -25.49
N GLY A 213 -2.45 1.43 -25.47
CA GLY A 213 -1.51 1.94 -24.46
C GLY A 213 -0.33 2.77 -24.97
N CYS A 214 -0.06 2.81 -26.28
CA CYS A 214 1.13 3.48 -26.83
C CYS A 214 0.70 4.51 -27.89
N ALA A 215 0.03 5.58 -27.46
CA ALA A 215 -0.19 6.78 -28.28
C ALA A 215 0.35 8.00 -27.51
N GLY A 216 1.44 8.59 -28.02
CA GLY A 216 1.94 9.87 -27.56
C GLY A 216 3.46 10.01 -27.59
N ASN A 217 4.04 10.13 -28.78
CA ASN A 217 4.87 11.27 -29.21
C ASN A 217 5.74 10.87 -30.41
N ASN A 218 5.18 11.04 -31.61
CA ASN A 218 5.93 11.54 -32.75
C ASN A 218 5.31 12.89 -33.08
N ASP A 219 6.02 13.95 -32.74
CA ASP A 219 6.18 15.19 -33.49
C ASP A 219 7.35 15.98 -32.87
#